data_AF-A0A958VMC8-F1
#
_entry.id   AF-A0A958VMC8-F1
#
_cell.length_a   1.000
_cell.length_b   1.000
_cell.length_c   1.000
_cell.angle_alpha   90.00
_cell.angle_beta   90.00
_cell.angle_gamma   90.00
#
_symmetry.space_group_name_H-M   'P 1'
#
loop_
_entity.id
_entity.type
_entity.pdbx_description
1 polymer ?
#
loop_
_entity_poly.entity_id
_entity_poly.type
_entity_poly.pdbx_seq_one_letter_code
_entity_poly.pdbx_strand_id
1 'polypeptide(L)'
;IVSGLALEANEEQVNFLKTKYQLTSIGKSVFKTGGVRPPNQPALRLKQLACFLRDKRNLVAEILRLLKEEESAFEGFSGTKPPGKDFVNHLFINVLCPFAFYYGRALGHEDIAHRSTEVLRKMAPENNSVIQLWRNCGKNPSNAFESQAQLELYKFYCSAKKCLFCAVGITILGKND
;
A
#
# COMPACT_ATOMS: atom_id res chain seq x y z
N ILE A 1 -25.91 -4.52 0.44
CA ILE A 1 -25.40 -5.84 0.88
C ILE A 1 -24.41 -5.66 2.05
N VAL A 2 -24.76 -4.88 3.09
CA VAL A 2 -23.92 -4.68 4.29
C VAL A 2 -24.80 -4.57 5.54
N SER A 3 -25.90 -5.32 5.59
CA SER A 3 -26.94 -5.16 6.62
C SER A 3 -27.15 -6.40 7.51
N GLY A 4 -26.16 -7.30 7.63
CA GLY A 4 -26.41 -8.59 8.30
C GLY A 4 -25.31 -9.21 9.14
N LEU A 5 -24.19 -8.55 9.41
CA LEU A 5 -23.13 -9.13 10.25
C LEU A 5 -22.66 -8.12 11.29
N ALA A 6 -23.20 -8.26 12.50
CA ALA A 6 -22.60 -7.72 13.69
C ALA A 6 -21.37 -8.59 14.00
N LEU A 7 -20.17 -8.04 13.82
CA LEU A 7 -18.96 -8.63 14.40
C LEU A 7 -18.99 -8.25 15.89
N GLU A 8 -19.79 -8.95 16.67
CA GLU A 8 -19.76 -8.82 18.13
C GLU A 8 -18.60 -9.67 18.63
N ALA A 9 -17.42 -9.05 18.75
CA ALA A 9 -16.30 -9.68 19.42
C ALA A 9 -16.55 -9.59 20.93
N ASN A 10 -16.61 -10.73 21.63
CA ASN A 10 -16.67 -10.78 23.09
C ASN A 10 -15.38 -10.16 23.67
N GLU A 11 -15.50 -9.27 24.66
CA GLU A 11 -14.36 -8.65 25.34
C GLU A 11 -13.38 -9.69 25.91
N GLU A 12 -13.89 -10.82 26.39
CA GLU A 12 -13.08 -11.93 26.90
C GLU A 12 -12.23 -12.57 25.78
N GLN A 13 -12.80 -12.78 24.60
CA GLN A 13 -12.07 -13.29 23.44
C GLN A 13 -11.01 -12.30 22.96
N VAL A 14 -11.33 -11.01 22.96
CA VAL A 14 -10.38 -9.95 22.59
C VAL A 14 -9.21 -9.93 23.55
N ASN A 15 -9.46 -10.00 24.86
CA ASN A 15 -8.41 -10.02 25.89
C ASN A 15 -7.56 -11.29 25.79
N PHE A 16 -8.19 -12.46 25.59
CA PHE A 16 -7.47 -13.70 25.35
C PHE A 16 -6.51 -13.60 24.15
N LEU A 17 -6.98 -13.09 23.00
CA LEU A 17 -6.15 -12.94 21.80
C LEU A 17 -5.03 -11.92 21.99
N LYS A 18 -5.29 -10.81 22.70
CA LYS A 18 -4.25 -9.82 23.04
C LYS A 18 -3.12 -10.45 23.83
N THR A 19 -3.45 -11.24 24.85
CA THR A 19 -2.46 -11.94 25.67
C THR A 19 -1.71 -13.00 24.85
N LYS A 20 -2.45 -13.86 24.13
CA LYS A 20 -1.88 -14.98 23.36
C LYS A 20 -0.88 -14.52 22.30
N TYR A 21 -1.20 -13.44 21.57
CA TYR A 21 -0.38 -12.94 20.47
C TYR A 21 0.39 -11.66 20.81
N GLN A 22 0.44 -11.27 22.09
CA GLN A 22 1.13 -10.06 22.57
C GLN A 22 0.76 -8.80 21.79
N LEU A 23 -0.52 -8.64 21.46
CA LEU A 23 -0.99 -7.57 20.59
C LEU A 23 -1.02 -6.24 21.34
N THR A 24 -0.38 -5.23 20.76
CA THR A 24 -0.49 -3.86 21.27
C THR A 24 -1.71 -3.16 20.65
N SER A 25 -2.51 -2.49 21.48
CA SER A 25 -3.68 -1.76 20.98
C SER A 25 -3.23 -0.52 20.22
N ILE A 26 -3.79 -0.33 19.02
CA ILE A 26 -3.56 0.87 18.20
C ILE A 26 -4.35 2.03 18.81
N GLY A 27 -3.68 3.16 19.07
CA GLY A 27 -4.32 4.36 19.59
C GLY A 27 -5.39 4.93 18.64
N LYS A 28 -6.52 5.40 19.17
CA LYS A 28 -7.61 5.98 18.36
C LYS A 28 -7.15 7.15 17.50
N SER A 29 -6.15 7.91 17.96
CA SER A 29 -5.55 9.05 17.26
C SER A 29 -4.89 8.69 15.92
N VAL A 30 -4.53 7.42 15.70
CA VAL A 30 -3.97 6.94 14.43
C VAL A 30 -5.02 6.99 13.32
N PHE A 31 -6.30 6.83 13.66
CA PHE A 31 -7.39 6.82 12.69
C PHE A 31 -7.93 8.24 12.46
N LYS A 32 -7.57 8.83 11.32
CA LYS A 32 -8.15 10.11 10.89
C LYS A 32 -9.60 9.90 10.44
N THR A 33 -10.55 10.50 11.16
CA THR A 33 -11.99 10.42 10.85
C THR A 33 -12.53 11.73 10.26
N GLY A 34 -11.94 12.87 10.63
CA GLY A 34 -12.29 14.19 10.09
C GLY A 34 -11.89 14.36 8.63
N GLY A 35 -12.80 14.92 7.82
CA GLY A 35 -12.59 15.14 6.38
C GLY A 35 -12.71 13.88 5.51
N VAL A 36 -12.97 12.71 6.10
CA VAL A 36 -13.15 11.45 5.38
C VAL A 36 -14.61 11.27 4.98
N ARG A 37 -14.87 10.98 3.69
CA ARG A 37 -16.22 10.71 3.19
C ARG A 37 -16.86 9.54 3.96
N PRO A 38 -18.17 9.58 4.29
CA PRO A 38 -18.81 8.55 5.11
C PRO A 38 -18.55 7.08 4.68
N PRO A 39 -18.55 6.73 3.37
CA PRO A 39 -18.23 5.37 2.93
C PRO A 39 -16.76 4.94 3.14
N ASN A 40 -15.87 5.89 3.41
CA ASN A 40 -14.44 5.68 3.58
C ASN A 40 -13.99 5.76 5.05
N GLN A 41 -14.94 5.82 5.99
CA GLN A 41 -14.62 5.91 7.42
C GLN A 41 -13.77 4.69 7.87
N PRO A 42 -12.69 4.91 8.67
CA PRO A 42 -11.78 3.84 9.06
C PRO A 42 -12.48 2.64 9.71
N ALA A 43 -13.45 2.88 10.60
CA ALA A 43 -14.21 1.82 11.26
C ALA A 43 -14.99 0.94 10.25
N LEU A 44 -15.60 1.55 9.24
CA LEU A 44 -16.32 0.82 8.20
C LEU A 44 -15.36 0.00 7.33
N ARG A 45 -14.21 0.58 6.95
CA ARG A 45 -13.18 -0.12 6.16
C ARG A 45 -12.55 -1.28 6.92
N LEU A 46 -12.28 -1.13 8.22
CA LEU A 46 -11.81 -2.22 9.07
C LEU A 46 -12.84 -3.34 9.19
N LYS A 47 -14.12 -3.01 9.37
CA LYS A 47 -15.21 -4.01 9.38
C LYS A 47 -15.28 -4.76 8.04
N GLN A 48 -15.21 -4.04 6.93
CA GLN A 48 -15.19 -4.64 5.59
C GLN A 48 -13.99 -5.58 5.41
N LEU A 49 -12.80 -5.15 5.83
CA LEU A 49 -11.58 -5.96 5.79
C LEU A 49 -11.71 -7.22 6.65
N ALA A 50 -12.23 -7.11 7.87
CA ALA A 50 -12.44 -8.26 8.75
C ALA A 50 -13.41 -9.29 8.13
N CYS A 51 -14.54 -8.83 7.56
CA CYS A 51 -15.45 -9.71 6.84
C CYS A 51 -14.75 -10.38 5.64
N PHE A 52 -13.99 -9.62 4.86
CA PHE A 52 -13.26 -10.12 3.71
C PHE A 52 -12.22 -11.19 4.10
N LEU A 53 -11.43 -10.96 5.16
CA LEU A 53 -10.42 -11.89 5.66
C LEU A 53 -11.03 -13.19 6.20
N ARG A 54 -12.19 -13.10 6.86
CA ARG A 54 -12.93 -14.28 7.33
C ARG A 54 -13.33 -15.19 6.16
N ASP A 55 -13.81 -14.59 5.07
CA ASP A 55 -14.37 -15.32 3.94
C ASP A 55 -13.28 -15.80 2.95
N LYS A 56 -12.08 -15.20 2.97
CA LYS A 56 -10.94 -15.53 2.09
C LYS A 56 -9.78 -16.13 2.87
N ARG A 57 -9.86 -17.45 3.14
CA ARG A 57 -8.84 -18.20 3.91
C ARG A 57 -7.43 -18.16 3.33
N ASN A 58 -7.26 -17.87 2.03
CA ASN A 58 -5.96 -17.87 1.34
C ASN A 58 -5.65 -16.51 0.67
N LEU A 59 -5.91 -15.39 1.34
CA LEU A 59 -5.63 -14.06 0.80
C LEU A 59 -4.19 -13.91 0.28
N VAL A 60 -3.21 -14.46 1.00
CA VAL A 60 -1.80 -14.40 0.59
C VAL A 60 -1.60 -15.11 -0.75
N ALA A 61 -2.11 -16.33 -0.89
CA ALA A 61 -1.99 -17.07 -2.15
C ALA A 61 -2.65 -16.32 -3.30
N GLU A 62 -3.79 -15.67 -3.04
CA GLU A 62 -4.49 -14.86 -4.04
C GLU A 62 -3.71 -13.60 -4.44
N ILE A 63 -3.13 -12.88 -3.48
CA ILE A 63 -2.25 -11.74 -3.76
C ILE A 63 -1.05 -12.16 -4.60
N LEU A 64 -0.40 -13.28 -4.23
CA LEU A 64 0.73 -13.81 -4.98
C LEU A 64 0.31 -14.28 -6.38
N ARG A 65 -0.88 -14.84 -6.54
CA ARG A 65 -1.45 -15.21 -7.84
C ARG A 65 -1.66 -13.98 -8.72
N LEU A 66 -2.29 -12.93 -8.19
CA LEU A 66 -2.53 -11.67 -8.90
C LEU A 66 -1.22 -10.97 -9.33
N LEU A 67 -0.15 -11.11 -8.55
CA LEU A 67 1.18 -10.62 -8.93
C LEU A 67 1.88 -11.47 -10.00
N LYS A 68 1.51 -12.75 -10.15
CA LYS A 68 2.05 -13.64 -11.18
C LYS A 68 1.39 -13.43 -12.54
N GLU A 69 0.09 -13.14 -12.54
CA GLU A 69 -0.72 -13.07 -13.77
C GLU A 69 -0.64 -11.72 -14.51
N GLU A 70 0.18 -10.78 -14.00
CA GLU A 70 0.32 -9.40 -14.51
C GLU A 70 -1.03 -8.67 -14.66
N GLU A 71 -1.04 -7.41 -15.13
CA GLU A 71 -2.22 -6.52 -15.17
C GLU A 71 -3.43 -7.15 -15.90
N SER A 72 -3.19 -8.14 -16.77
CA SER A 72 -4.19 -8.94 -17.50
C SER A 72 -5.17 -9.72 -16.61
N ALA A 73 -4.84 -9.99 -15.35
CA ALA A 73 -5.67 -10.80 -14.45
C ALA A 73 -7.00 -10.13 -14.02
N PHE A 74 -7.14 -8.82 -14.23
CA PHE A 74 -8.25 -8.04 -13.69
C PHE A 74 -9.48 -7.89 -14.60
N GLU A 75 -9.46 -8.45 -15.81
CA GLU A 75 -10.70 -8.67 -16.58
C GLU A 75 -11.68 -9.62 -15.83
N GLY A 76 -11.18 -10.39 -14.85
CA GLY A 76 -11.93 -11.39 -14.09
C GLY A 76 -12.64 -10.92 -12.81
N PHE A 77 -12.67 -9.62 -12.47
CA PHE A 77 -13.47 -9.14 -11.33
C PHE A 77 -14.98 -9.13 -11.70
N SER A 78 -15.59 -10.31 -11.72
CA SER A 78 -17.01 -10.50 -12.00
C SER A 78 -17.89 -9.97 -10.86
N GLY A 79 -18.46 -8.78 -11.08
CA GLY A 79 -19.49 -8.18 -10.22
C GLY A 79 -19.89 -6.78 -10.70
N THR A 80 -21.00 -6.70 -11.45
CA THR A 80 -21.80 -5.54 -11.94
C THR A 80 -21.14 -4.29 -12.55
N LYS A 81 -19.84 -4.03 -12.39
CA LYS A 81 -19.01 -3.19 -13.26
C LYS A 81 -17.55 -3.42 -12.84
N PRO A 82 -16.64 -3.79 -13.75
CA PRO A 82 -15.24 -3.99 -13.37
C PRO A 82 -14.68 -2.68 -12.79
N PRO A 83 -13.83 -2.76 -11.75
CA PRO A 83 -13.18 -1.58 -11.19
C PRO A 83 -12.41 -0.83 -12.28
N GLY A 84 -12.40 0.50 -12.22
CA GLY A 84 -11.63 1.31 -13.17
C GLY A 84 -10.13 1.01 -13.06
N LYS A 85 -9.42 1.11 -14.20
CA LYS A 85 -7.97 0.85 -14.28
C LYS A 85 -7.16 1.59 -13.22
N ASP A 86 -7.51 2.85 -12.94
CA ASP A 86 -6.84 3.66 -11.91
C ASP A 86 -6.99 3.07 -10.51
N PHE A 87 -8.15 2.53 -10.17
CA PHE A 87 -8.37 1.91 -8.87
C PHE A 87 -7.53 0.64 -8.73
N VAL A 88 -7.49 -0.19 -9.77
CA VAL A 88 -6.66 -1.40 -9.82
C VAL A 88 -5.19 -1.01 -9.65
N ASN A 89 -4.72 -0.02 -10.42
CA ASN A 89 -3.34 0.46 -10.31
C ASN A 89 -3.01 0.95 -8.91
N HIS A 90 -3.93 1.67 -8.26
CA HIS A 90 -3.72 2.13 -6.90
C HIS A 90 -3.62 0.99 -5.89
N LEU A 91 -4.39 -0.09 -6.06
CA LEU A 91 -4.27 -1.28 -5.22
C LEU A 91 -2.93 -1.98 -5.40
N PHE A 92 -2.44 -2.12 -6.64
CA PHE A 92 -1.13 -2.71 -6.88
C PHE A 92 0.00 -1.90 -6.24
N ILE A 93 0.00 -0.59 -6.48
CA ILE A 93 1.06 0.30 -6.01
C ILE A 93 1.08 0.41 -4.48
N ASN A 94 -0.09 0.58 -3.85
CA ASN A 94 -0.16 0.87 -2.41
C ASN A 94 -0.38 -0.35 -1.51
N VAL A 95 -0.86 -1.46 -2.06
CA VAL A 95 -1.27 -2.62 -1.25
C VAL A 95 -0.54 -3.88 -1.69
N LEU A 96 -0.74 -4.33 -2.93
CA LEU A 96 -0.28 -5.66 -3.35
C LEU A 96 1.25 -5.74 -3.45
N CYS A 97 1.90 -4.78 -4.13
CA CYS A 97 3.36 -4.81 -4.29
C CYS A 97 4.09 -4.59 -2.96
N PRO A 98 3.74 -3.58 -2.12
CA PRO A 98 4.37 -3.41 -0.81
C PRO A 98 4.19 -4.63 0.11
N PHE A 99 2.98 -5.22 0.13
CA PHE A 99 2.73 -6.41 0.92
C PHE A 99 3.58 -7.59 0.45
N ALA A 100 3.61 -7.86 -0.86
CA ALA A 100 4.39 -8.98 -1.39
C ALA A 100 5.89 -8.79 -1.24
N PHE A 101 6.39 -7.55 -1.37
CA PHE A 101 7.77 -7.22 -1.06
C PHE A 101 8.12 -7.61 0.38
N TYR A 102 7.34 -7.10 1.33
CA TYR A 102 7.54 -7.40 2.75
C TYR A 102 7.42 -8.90 3.04
N TYR A 103 6.39 -9.55 2.51
CA TYR A 103 6.12 -10.97 2.70
C TYR A 103 7.27 -11.84 2.18
N GLY A 104 7.76 -11.56 0.97
CA GLY A 104 8.91 -12.26 0.39
C GLY A 104 10.15 -12.10 1.25
N ARG A 105 10.49 -10.86 1.63
CA ARG A 105 11.64 -10.57 2.50
C ARG A 105 11.55 -11.24 3.88
N ALA A 106 10.38 -11.20 4.51
CA ALA A 106 10.16 -11.76 5.84
C ALA A 106 10.32 -13.30 5.87
N LEU A 107 10.04 -13.97 4.75
CA LEU A 107 10.17 -15.43 4.63
C LEU A 107 11.43 -15.89 3.87
N GLY A 108 12.30 -14.97 3.46
CA GLY A 108 13.50 -15.29 2.67
C GLY A 108 13.22 -15.66 1.21
N HIS A 109 12.01 -15.39 0.71
CA HIS A 109 11.61 -15.59 -0.68
C HIS A 109 11.88 -14.31 -1.51
N GLU A 110 13.15 -14.09 -1.84
CA GLU A 110 13.59 -12.91 -2.60
C GLU A 110 12.98 -12.82 -4.01
N ASP A 111 12.57 -13.95 -4.59
CA ASP A 111 11.89 -13.99 -5.89
C ASP A 111 10.54 -13.26 -5.87
N ILE A 112 9.80 -13.35 -4.76
CA ILE A 112 8.54 -12.63 -4.56
C ILE A 112 8.81 -11.13 -4.44
N ALA A 113 9.83 -10.77 -3.66
CA ALA A 113 10.21 -9.37 -3.47
C ALA A 113 10.65 -8.73 -4.80
N HIS A 114 11.52 -9.41 -5.55
CA HIS A 114 11.94 -8.98 -6.86
C HIS A 114 10.75 -8.83 -7.82
N ARG A 115 9.85 -9.83 -7.87
CA ARG A 115 8.66 -9.76 -8.73
C ARG A 115 7.79 -8.55 -8.40
N SER A 116 7.61 -8.23 -7.12
CA SER A 116 6.84 -7.05 -6.71
C SER A 116 7.42 -5.75 -7.26
N THR A 117 8.76 -5.62 -7.29
CA THR A 117 9.41 -4.45 -7.88
C THR A 117 9.32 -4.43 -9.40
N GLU A 118 9.39 -5.59 -10.05
CA GLU A 118 9.23 -5.69 -11.51
C GLU A 118 7.83 -5.29 -11.97
N VAL A 119 6.79 -5.66 -11.21
CA VAL A 119 5.42 -5.18 -11.47
C VAL A 119 5.38 -3.65 -11.42
N LEU A 120 5.96 -3.03 -10.39
CA LEU A 120 6.00 -1.56 -10.30
C LEU A 120 6.76 -0.90 -11.46
N ARG A 121 7.79 -1.53 -12.01
CA ARG A 121 8.55 -1.00 -13.16
C ARG A 121 7.75 -1.00 -14.46
N LYS A 122 6.75 -1.88 -14.59
CA LYS A 122 5.87 -1.98 -15.76
C LYS A 122 4.67 -1.03 -15.69
N MET A 123 4.35 -0.54 -14.49
CA MET A 123 3.20 0.32 -14.27
C MET A 123 3.50 1.80 -14.56
N ALA A 124 2.49 2.52 -15.02
CA ALA A 124 2.59 3.96 -15.24
C ALA A 124 2.93 4.71 -13.93
N PRO A 125 3.75 5.77 -13.99
CA PRO A 125 4.09 6.57 -12.82
C PRO A 125 2.84 7.21 -12.21
N GLU A 126 2.83 7.35 -10.89
CA GLU A 126 1.74 8.03 -10.21
C GLU A 126 1.66 9.51 -10.61
N ASN A 127 0.45 10.06 -10.49
CA ASN A 127 0.20 11.45 -10.76
C ASN A 127 -0.36 12.15 -9.51
N ASN A 128 0.52 12.78 -8.75
CA ASN A 128 0.16 13.58 -7.58
C ASN A 128 1.03 14.85 -7.50
N SER A 129 0.70 15.74 -6.56
CA SER A 129 1.35 17.05 -6.43
C SER A 129 2.86 16.95 -6.22
N VAL A 130 3.34 15.96 -5.47
CA VAL A 130 4.78 15.75 -5.24
C VAL A 130 5.48 15.31 -6.52
N ILE A 131 4.88 14.40 -7.28
CA ILE A 131 5.44 14.01 -8.59
C ILE A 131 5.49 15.22 -9.53
N GLN A 132 4.47 16.08 -9.52
CA GLN A 132 4.50 17.31 -10.32
C GLN A 132 5.67 18.23 -9.94
N LEU A 133 6.04 18.33 -8.66
CA LEU A 133 7.25 19.06 -8.25
C LEU A 133 8.51 18.46 -8.87
N TRP A 134 8.66 17.13 -8.87
CA TRP A 134 9.80 16.46 -9.50
C TRP A 134 9.84 16.66 -11.01
N ARG A 135 8.67 16.62 -11.68
CA ARG A 135 8.56 16.92 -13.13
C ARG A 135 9.03 18.35 -13.43
N ASN A 136 8.65 19.32 -12.62
CA ASN A 136 9.07 20.72 -12.75
C ASN A 136 10.59 20.90 -12.56
N CYS A 137 11.24 20.02 -11.80
CA CYS A 137 12.70 19.97 -11.67
C CYS A 137 13.39 19.16 -12.78
N GLY A 138 12.66 18.76 -13.83
CA GLY A 138 13.19 17.94 -14.94
C GLY A 138 13.43 16.47 -14.56
N LYS A 139 12.86 15.98 -13.45
CA LYS A 139 13.01 14.60 -12.96
C LYS A 139 11.71 13.82 -13.12
N ASN A 140 11.38 13.51 -14.37
CA ASN A 140 10.18 12.74 -14.70
C ASN A 140 10.38 11.24 -14.37
N PRO A 141 9.56 10.63 -13.49
CA PRO A 141 9.60 9.19 -13.29
C PRO A 141 9.04 8.47 -14.52
N SER A 142 9.69 7.38 -14.91
CA SER A 142 9.32 6.58 -16.08
C SER A 142 8.29 5.49 -15.76
N ASN A 143 8.14 5.14 -14.48
CA ASN A 143 7.27 4.05 -14.00
C ASN A 143 6.86 4.27 -12.53
N ALA A 144 5.97 3.42 -12.02
CA ALA A 144 5.49 3.49 -10.64
C ALA A 144 6.59 3.24 -9.60
N PHE A 145 7.58 2.40 -9.90
CA PHE A 145 8.72 2.16 -9.02
C PHE A 145 9.50 3.45 -8.75
N GLU A 146 9.80 4.22 -9.80
CA GLU A 146 10.47 5.52 -9.69
C GLU A 146 9.60 6.57 -9.01
N SER A 147 8.29 6.64 -9.32
CA SER A 147 7.40 7.60 -8.66
C SER A 147 7.30 7.31 -7.16
N GLN A 148 7.24 6.04 -6.75
CA GLN A 148 7.26 5.64 -5.34
C GLN A 148 8.59 6.02 -4.66
N ALA A 149 9.73 5.80 -5.32
CA ALA A 149 11.03 6.21 -4.79
C ALA A 149 11.08 7.74 -4.57
N GLN A 150 10.57 8.52 -5.53
CA GLN A 150 10.49 9.98 -5.43
C GLN A 150 9.56 10.45 -4.30
N LEU A 151 8.42 9.78 -4.11
CA LEU A 151 7.46 10.09 -3.05
C LEU A 151 8.05 9.86 -1.67
N GLU A 152 8.66 8.70 -1.44
CA GLU A 152 9.24 8.37 -0.14
C GLU A 152 10.49 9.20 0.16
N LEU A 153 11.32 9.50 -0.86
CA LEU A 153 12.42 10.45 -0.73
C LEU A 153 11.90 11.84 -0.30
N TYR A 154 10.85 12.34 -0.95
CA TYR A 154 10.27 13.63 -0.61
C TYR A 154 9.70 13.64 0.81
N LYS A 155 8.93 12.62 1.16
CA LYS A 155 8.23 12.50 2.44
C LYS A 155 9.20 12.39 3.62
N PHE A 156 10.24 11.58 3.52
CA PHE A 156 11.15 11.34 4.66
C PHE A 156 12.35 12.28 4.69
N TYR A 157 12.74 12.86 3.55
CA TYR A 157 13.93 13.74 3.48
C TYR A 157 13.61 15.15 3.03
N CYS A 158 13.07 15.35 1.82
CA CYS A 158 12.96 16.70 1.24
C CYS A 158 12.02 17.61 2.05
N SER A 159 10.84 17.13 2.42
CA SER A 159 9.86 17.89 3.20
C SER A 159 10.36 18.27 4.60
N ALA A 160 11.23 17.43 5.17
CA ALA A 160 11.88 17.66 6.45
C ALA A 160 13.25 18.37 6.32
N LYS A 161 13.65 18.79 5.10
CA LYS A 161 14.93 19.45 4.79
C LYS A 161 16.18 18.65 5.24
N LYS A 162 16.09 17.31 5.26
CA LYS A 162 17.18 16.42 5.72
C LYS A 162 18.19 16.11 4.60
N CYS A 163 18.58 17.10 3.80
CA CYS A 163 19.43 16.89 2.62
C CYS A 163 20.80 16.28 2.98
N LEU A 164 21.38 16.66 4.12
CA LEU A 164 22.66 16.13 4.62
C LEU A 164 22.59 14.65 5.06
N PHE A 165 21.40 14.08 5.20
CA PHE A 165 21.18 12.67 5.54
C PHE A 165 20.64 11.85 4.36
N CYS A 166 20.44 12.49 3.21
CA CYS A 166 19.88 11.90 2.01
C CYS A 166 21.00 11.62 1.02
N ALA A 167 21.14 10.38 0.52
CA ALA A 167 22.19 10.06 -0.45
C ALA A 167 22.16 10.96 -1.70
N VAL A 168 20.96 11.28 -2.20
CA VAL A 168 20.76 12.21 -3.32
C VAL A 168 21.16 13.64 -2.90
N GLY A 169 20.74 14.08 -1.71
CA GLY A 169 21.05 15.42 -1.19
C GLY A 169 22.55 15.63 -0.97
N ILE A 170 23.23 14.66 -0.37
CA ILE A 170 24.69 14.64 -0.18
C ILE A 170 25.40 14.72 -1.54
N THR A 171 24.94 13.97 -2.53
CA THR A 171 25.52 13.99 -3.88
C THR A 171 25.36 15.36 -4.55
N ILE A 172 24.21 16.01 -4.38
CA ILE A 172 23.96 17.34 -4.96
C ILE A 172 24.78 18.42 -4.25
N LEU A 173 24.84 18.41 -2.92
CA LEU A 173 25.54 19.41 -2.11
C LEU A 173 27.07 19.23 -2.11
N GLY A 174 27.53 17.99 -2.25
CA GLY A 174 28.95 17.64 -2.30
C GLY A 174 29.59 17.84 -3.68
N LYS A 175 28.79 18.09 -4.72
CA LYS A 175 29.31 18.55 -6.02
C LYS A 175 29.64 20.05 -5.91
N ASN A 176 30.89 20.34 -5.57
CA ASN A 176 31.51 21.61 -5.91
C ASN A 176 32.09 21.47 -7.32
N ASP A 177 31.27 21.61 -8.37
CA ASP A 177 31.70 21.80 -9.77
C ASP A 177 30.60 22.52 -10.56
#